data_AF-A0A2J8MI97-F1
#
_entry.id   AF-A0A2J8MI97-F1
#
_cell.length_a   1.000
_cell.length_b   1.000
_cell.length_c   1.000
_cell.angle_alpha   90.00
_cell.angle_beta   90.00
_cell.angle_gamma   90.00
#
_symmetry.space_group_name_H-M   'P 1'
#
loop_
_entity.id
_entity.type
_entity.pdbx_description
1 polymer ?
#
loop_
_entity_poly.entity_id
_entity_poly.type
_entity_poly.pdbx_seq_one_letter_code
_entity_poly.pdbx_strand_id
1 'polypeptide(L)'
;MTTYLEFIQQNEERDGVRFSWNVWPSSRLEATRMVVPVAALFTPLKERPDLPPIQYEPVLCSRTTCRAVLNPLCQVDYRAKLWACNFCYQRNQFPPSYAGISELNQPAELLPQFSSIEYVVLRGPQMPLIFLYVVDTCMEDEDLQALKESMQMSLSLLPPTALVGLITF
;
A
#
# COMPACT_ATOMS: atom_id res chain seq x y z
N MET A 1 -4.37 30.17 -6.51
CA MET A 1 -4.39 29.17 -7.59
C MET A 1 -3.20 28.27 -7.36
N THR A 2 -3.43 27.01 -7.03
CA THR A 2 -2.35 26.02 -6.89
C THR A 2 -1.74 25.79 -8.28
N THR A 3 -0.42 25.82 -8.38
CA THR A 3 0.27 25.53 -9.65
C THR A 3 0.16 24.03 -9.96
N TYR A 4 0.34 23.66 -11.23
CA TYR A 4 0.36 22.25 -11.62
C TYR A 4 1.50 21.47 -10.95
N LEU A 5 2.63 22.12 -10.69
CA LEU A 5 3.76 21.53 -9.97
C LEU A 5 3.40 21.25 -8.50
N GLU A 6 2.78 22.21 -7.83
CA GLU A 6 2.30 22.05 -6.45
C GLU A 6 1.27 20.92 -6.34
N PHE A 7 0.37 20.79 -7.33
CA PHE A 7 -0.58 19.67 -7.38
C PHE A 7 0.12 18.30 -7.43
N ILE A 8 1.17 18.17 -8.25
CA ILE A 8 1.94 16.91 -8.34
C ILE A 8 2.63 16.61 -7.02
N GLN A 9 3.26 17.62 -6.41
CA GLN A 9 3.92 17.47 -5.10
C GLN A 9 2.93 17.05 -4.02
N GLN A 10 1.75 17.67 -3.98
CA GLN A 10 0.69 17.31 -3.02
C GLN A 10 0.18 15.88 -3.21
N ASN A 11 0.05 15.40 -4.46
CA ASN A 11 -0.33 14.00 -4.71
C ASN A 11 0.77 13.02 -4.28
N GLU A 12 2.04 13.35 -4.56
CA GLU A 12 3.17 12.55 -4.11
C GLU A 12 3.26 12.53 -2.58
N GLU A 13 2.99 13.67 -1.92
CA GLU A 13 2.89 13.82 -0.46
C GLU A 13 1.74 13.00 0.14
N ARG A 14 0.56 13.01 -0.49
CA ARG A 14 -0.62 12.30 -0.01
C ARG A 14 -0.53 10.79 -0.23
N ASP A 15 -0.30 10.38 -1.48
CA ASP A 15 -0.48 9.00 -1.94
C ASP A 15 0.84 8.26 -2.19
N GLY A 16 1.97 8.97 -2.18
CA GLY A 16 3.27 8.37 -2.53
C GLY A 16 3.37 7.97 -4.00
N VAL A 17 2.58 8.61 -4.88
CA VAL A 17 2.54 8.32 -6.32
C VAL A 17 3.01 9.54 -7.11
N ARG A 18 3.94 9.32 -8.05
CA ARG A 18 4.40 10.33 -9.01
C ARG A 18 4.38 9.79 -10.42
N PHE A 19 3.54 10.37 -11.28
CA PHE A 19 3.47 9.99 -12.69
C PHE A 19 4.48 10.75 -13.56
N SER A 20 4.97 10.10 -14.62
CA SER A 20 5.64 10.78 -15.74
C SER A 20 4.69 11.73 -16.48
N TRP A 21 3.40 11.33 -16.57
CA TRP A 21 2.33 12.09 -17.20
C TRP A 21 1.05 12.02 -16.34
N ASN A 22 0.61 13.13 -15.76
CA ASN A 22 -0.65 13.19 -14.99
C ASN A 22 -1.90 13.40 -15.88
N VAL A 23 -1.70 13.59 -17.18
CA VAL A 23 -2.75 13.55 -18.20
C VAL A 23 -2.33 12.51 -19.23
N TRP A 24 -3.13 11.46 -19.36
CA TRP A 24 -2.79 10.32 -20.20
C TRP A 24 -3.20 10.54 -21.65
N PRO A 25 -2.46 9.96 -22.61
CA PRO A 25 -2.87 9.92 -24.01
C PRO A 25 -4.17 9.12 -24.13
N SER A 26 -5.00 9.48 -25.11
CA SER A 26 -6.29 8.83 -25.35
C SER A 26 -6.15 7.50 -26.10
N SER A 27 -4.98 7.25 -26.71
CA SER A 27 -4.70 6.04 -27.48
C SER A 27 -3.25 5.56 -27.30
N ARG A 28 -3.01 4.27 -27.61
CA ARG A 28 -1.66 3.71 -27.62
C ARG A 28 -0.76 4.38 -28.66
N LEU A 29 -1.32 4.79 -29.80
CA LEU A 29 -0.56 5.49 -30.84
C LEU A 29 -0.03 6.83 -30.32
N GLU A 30 -0.87 7.61 -29.63
CA GLU A 30 -0.43 8.84 -28.97
C GLU A 30 0.63 8.57 -27.90
N ALA A 31 0.45 7.52 -27.10
CA ALA A 31 1.43 7.12 -26.08
C ALA A 31 2.82 6.82 -26.69
N THR A 32 2.88 6.14 -27.83
CA THR A 32 4.17 5.86 -28.49
C THR A 32 4.91 7.12 -28.95
N ARG A 33 4.20 8.24 -29.14
CA ARG A 33 4.78 9.53 -29.55
C ARG A 33 5.27 10.37 -28.37
N MET A 34 4.88 10.04 -27.14
CA MET A 34 5.24 10.82 -25.95
C MET A 34 6.70 10.61 -25.50
N VAL A 35 7.46 9.71 -26.15
CA VAL A 35 8.86 9.33 -25.89
C VAL A 35 9.08 8.74 -24.50
N VAL A 36 8.76 9.50 -23.45
CA VAL A 36 8.68 9.03 -22.06
C VAL A 36 7.40 8.21 -21.88
N PRO A 37 7.48 6.97 -21.37
CA PRO A 37 6.30 6.13 -21.17
C PRO A 37 5.38 6.69 -20.09
N VAL A 38 4.08 6.38 -20.16
CA VAL A 38 3.14 6.59 -19.05
C VAL A 38 3.47 5.58 -17.96
N ALA A 39 4.04 6.07 -16.87
CA ALA A 39 4.50 5.27 -15.74
C ALA A 39 4.35 6.06 -14.44
N ALA A 40 4.41 5.36 -13.31
CA ALA A 40 4.43 5.95 -11.99
C ALA A 40 5.58 5.40 -11.16
N LEU A 41 6.20 6.27 -10.36
CA LEU A 41 6.94 5.87 -9.17
C LEU A 41 5.95 5.80 -8.01
N PHE A 42 5.96 4.68 -7.28
CA PHE A 42 5.04 4.44 -6.18
C PHE A 42 5.83 3.97 -4.95
N THR A 43 5.50 4.56 -3.79
CA THR A 43 6.05 4.20 -2.47
C THR A 43 4.93 3.57 -1.62
N PRO A 44 4.77 2.24 -1.64
CA PRO A 44 3.61 1.58 -1.01
C PRO A 44 3.57 1.76 0.51
N LEU A 45 4.72 1.67 1.17
CA LEU A 45 4.86 1.79 2.63
C LEU A 45 5.29 3.22 3.01
N LYS A 46 4.66 4.21 2.38
CA LYS A 46 4.90 5.60 2.75
C LYS A 46 4.30 5.85 4.14
N GLU A 47 5.07 6.48 5.02
CA GLU A 47 4.59 6.83 6.36
C GLU A 47 3.45 7.86 6.29
N ARG A 48 2.34 7.55 6.97
CA ARG A 48 1.11 8.35 7.00
C ARG A 48 0.63 8.52 8.45
N PRO A 49 1.25 9.41 9.24
CA PRO A 49 0.89 9.61 10.64
C PRO A 49 -0.52 10.18 10.83
N ASP A 50 -1.07 10.82 9.79
CA ASP A 50 -2.42 11.38 9.75
C ASP A 50 -3.53 10.32 9.59
N LEU A 51 -3.18 9.12 9.14
CA LEU A 51 -4.14 8.03 8.91
C LEU A 51 -3.57 6.68 9.38
N PRO A 52 -3.81 6.29 10.64
CA PRO A 52 -3.36 5.01 11.13
C PRO A 52 -4.09 3.84 10.43
N PRO A 53 -3.50 2.63 10.43
CA PRO A 53 -4.12 1.46 9.83
C PRO A 53 -5.50 1.17 10.42
N ILE A 54 -6.43 0.85 9.53
CA ILE A 54 -7.83 0.65 9.83
C ILE A 54 -8.06 -0.80 10.27
N GLN A 55 -8.79 -1.00 11.37
CA GLN A 55 -8.96 -2.31 12.02
C GLN A 55 -10.19 -3.10 11.55
N TYR A 56 -10.50 -3.06 10.25
CA TYR A 56 -11.56 -3.88 9.66
C TYR A 56 -11.16 -4.38 8.27
N GLU A 57 -11.90 -5.38 7.78
CA GLU A 57 -11.64 -5.99 6.47
C GLU A 57 -12.06 -5.08 5.31
N PRO A 58 -11.28 -5.05 4.20
CA PRO A 58 -11.60 -4.25 3.03
C PRO A 58 -12.86 -4.76 2.31
N VAL A 59 -13.68 -3.85 1.80
CA VAL A 59 -14.85 -4.18 0.97
C VAL A 59 -14.40 -4.46 -0.46
N LEU A 60 -14.46 -5.73 -0.87
CA LEU A 60 -14.02 -6.16 -2.20
C LEU A 60 -15.16 -6.16 -3.23
N CYS A 61 -14.83 -5.86 -4.48
CA CYS A 61 -15.74 -6.07 -5.60
C CYS A 61 -16.09 -7.56 -5.71
N SER A 62 -17.39 -7.85 -5.84
CA SER A 62 -17.96 -9.21 -5.93
C SER A 62 -17.52 -9.98 -7.18
N ARG A 63 -17.07 -9.28 -8.24
CA ARG A 63 -16.55 -9.92 -9.44
C ARG A 63 -15.18 -10.54 -9.16
N THR A 64 -15.11 -11.87 -9.24
CA THR A 64 -13.92 -12.68 -8.95
C THR A 64 -12.69 -12.33 -9.80
N THR A 65 -12.90 -11.87 -11.04
CA THR A 65 -11.82 -11.42 -11.93
C THR A 65 -11.38 -9.98 -11.68
N CYS A 66 -12.05 -9.24 -10.79
CA CYS A 66 -11.73 -7.84 -10.48
C CYS A 66 -11.14 -7.72 -9.07
N ARG A 67 -11.89 -8.08 -8.04
CA ARG A 67 -11.49 -7.98 -6.61
C ARG A 67 -10.91 -6.62 -6.18
N ALA A 68 -11.19 -5.55 -6.91
CA ALA A 68 -10.80 -4.20 -6.51
C ALA A 68 -11.45 -3.83 -5.18
N VAL A 69 -10.74 -3.05 -4.37
CA VAL A 69 -11.22 -2.57 -3.07
C VAL A 69 -12.09 -1.33 -3.27
N LEU A 70 -13.10 -1.15 -2.42
CA LEU A 70 -13.87 0.09 -2.34
C LEU A 70 -12.92 1.27 -2.14
N ASN A 71 -13.15 2.36 -2.89
CA ASN A 71 -12.29 3.52 -2.87
C ASN A 71 -13.10 4.77 -3.24
N PRO A 72 -12.56 6.00 -3.04
CA PRO A 72 -13.32 7.24 -3.23
C PRO A 72 -13.82 7.50 -4.66
N LEU A 73 -13.31 6.77 -5.66
CA LEU A 73 -13.75 6.90 -7.06
C LEU A 73 -14.94 5.98 -7.40
N CYS A 74 -15.37 5.13 -6.47
CA CYS A 74 -16.56 4.29 -6.65
C CYS A 74 -17.83 5.13 -6.56
N GLN A 75 -18.81 4.85 -7.42
CA GLN A 75 -20.11 5.51 -7.34
C GLN A 75 -20.97 4.82 -6.28
N VAL A 76 -21.48 5.58 -5.31
CA VAL A 76 -22.23 5.05 -4.17
C VAL A 76 -23.69 5.46 -4.25
N ASP A 77 -24.59 4.48 -4.12
CA ASP A 77 -26.02 4.68 -3.92
C ASP A 77 -26.36 4.39 -2.45
N TYR A 78 -26.48 5.45 -1.66
CA TYR A 78 -26.80 5.37 -0.23
C TYR A 78 -28.24 4.94 0.06
N ARG A 79 -29.16 5.04 -0.92
CA ARG A 79 -30.57 4.63 -0.75
C ARG A 79 -30.69 3.13 -0.95
N ALA A 80 -30.14 2.63 -2.05
CA ALA A 80 -30.12 1.20 -2.37
C ALA A 80 -29.05 0.41 -1.60
N LYS A 81 -28.12 1.11 -0.92
CA LYS A 81 -26.95 0.53 -0.25
C LYS A 81 -26.09 -0.28 -1.22
N LEU A 82 -25.83 0.32 -2.39
CA LEU A 82 -25.03 -0.26 -3.46
C LEU A 82 -23.82 0.62 -3.78
N TRP A 83 -22.81 0.03 -4.38
CA TRP A 83 -21.71 0.77 -5.01
C TRP A 83 -21.32 0.15 -6.36
N ALA A 84 -20.93 0.99 -7.31
CA ALA A 84 -20.39 0.56 -8.60
C ALA A 84 -18.86 0.70 -8.59
N CYS A 85 -18.18 -0.41 -8.90
CA CYS A 85 -16.72 -0.44 -8.97
C CYS A 85 -16.22 0.42 -10.15
N ASN A 86 -15.28 1.33 -9.89
CA ASN A 86 -14.69 2.20 -10.91
C ASN A 86 -13.80 1.48 -11.93
N PHE A 87 -13.39 0.23 -11.66
CA PHE A 87 -12.56 -0.57 -12.57
C PHE A 87 -13.37 -1.44 -13.53
N CYS A 88 -14.46 -2.05 -13.05
CA CYS A 88 -15.22 -3.03 -13.85
C CYS A 88 -16.72 -2.73 -13.97
N TYR A 89 -17.19 -1.63 -13.36
CA TYR A 89 -18.59 -1.18 -13.34
C TYR A 89 -19.60 -2.18 -12.75
N GLN A 90 -19.14 -3.27 -12.14
CA GLN A 90 -19.99 -4.19 -11.39
C GLN A 90 -20.66 -3.45 -10.23
N ARG A 91 -21.98 -3.65 -10.09
CA ARG A 91 -22.74 -3.21 -8.91
C ARG A 91 -22.56 -4.24 -7.80
N ASN A 92 -22.22 -3.74 -6.62
CA ASN A 92 -21.95 -4.54 -5.42
C ASN A 92 -22.86 -4.06 -4.29
N GLN A 93 -23.32 -4.98 -3.45
CA GLN A 93 -23.98 -4.64 -2.20
C GLN A 93 -22.95 -4.30 -1.14
N PHE A 94 -23.26 -3.34 -0.28
CA PHE A 94 -22.47 -3.14 0.92
C PHE A 94 -22.63 -4.32 1.89
N PRO A 95 -21.57 -4.68 2.64
CA PRO A 95 -21.69 -5.68 3.69
C PRO A 95 -22.60 -5.18 4.83
N PRO A 96 -23.13 -6.09 5.68
CA PRO A 96 -23.98 -5.72 6.81
C PRO A 96 -23.34 -4.72 7.79
N SER A 97 -22.01 -4.73 7.92
CA SER A 97 -21.25 -3.77 8.74
C SER A 97 -21.47 -2.31 8.29
N TYR A 98 -21.90 -2.09 7.05
CA TYR A 98 -22.11 -0.78 6.44
C TYR A 98 -23.61 -0.42 6.38
N ALA A 99 -24.47 -1.10 7.15
CA ALA A 99 -25.92 -0.84 7.15
C ALA A 99 -26.28 0.64 7.43
N GLY A 100 -25.50 1.31 8.27
CA GLY A 100 -25.66 2.73 8.63
C GLY A 100 -25.03 3.73 7.68
N ILE A 101 -24.49 3.30 6.53
CA ILE A 101 -23.81 4.18 5.58
C ILE A 101 -24.75 5.26 5.05
N SER A 102 -24.33 6.52 5.02
CA SER A 102 -25.09 7.64 4.44
C SER A 102 -24.15 8.73 3.98
N GLU A 103 -24.66 9.76 3.31
CA GLU A 103 -23.86 10.92 2.91
C GLU A 103 -23.13 11.58 4.09
N LEU A 104 -23.74 11.55 5.29
CA LEU A 104 -23.18 12.08 6.53
C LEU A 104 -22.32 11.07 7.31
N ASN A 105 -22.47 9.78 7.03
CA ASN A 105 -21.79 8.69 7.72
C ASN A 105 -21.05 7.84 6.69
N GLN A 106 -19.93 8.39 6.19
CA GLN A 106 -19.09 7.74 5.20
C GLN A 106 -17.92 7.02 5.89
N PRO A 107 -17.59 5.79 5.47
CA PRO A 107 -16.38 5.10 5.89
C PRO A 107 -15.14 5.83 5.36
N ALA A 108 -14.00 5.61 6.01
CA ALA A 108 -12.75 6.29 5.65
C ALA A 108 -12.34 6.03 4.19
N GLU A 109 -12.58 4.81 3.68
CA GLU A 109 -12.29 4.40 2.30
C GLU A 109 -13.08 5.14 1.21
N LEU A 110 -14.11 5.91 1.56
CA LEU A 110 -14.85 6.75 0.62
C LEU A 110 -14.49 8.24 0.72
N LEU A 111 -13.69 8.62 1.71
CA LEU A 111 -13.29 10.00 1.90
C LEU A 111 -12.20 10.39 0.88
N PRO A 112 -12.37 11.47 0.09
CA PRO A 112 -11.39 11.85 -0.94
C PRO A 112 -9.98 12.12 -0.42
N GLN A 113 -9.84 12.54 0.84
CA GLN A 113 -8.54 12.74 1.49
C GLN A 113 -7.80 11.42 1.79
N PHE A 114 -8.51 10.29 1.77
CA PHE A 114 -8.01 8.96 2.12
C PHE A 114 -8.05 8.04 0.89
N SER A 115 -7.48 8.51 -0.22
CA SER A 115 -7.30 7.71 -1.44
C SER A 115 -6.29 6.56 -1.27
N SER A 116 -5.39 6.68 -0.29
CA SER A 116 -4.42 5.65 0.10
C SER A 116 -4.60 5.33 1.58
N ILE A 117 -4.99 4.10 1.89
CA ILE A 117 -5.28 3.61 3.25
C ILE A 117 -4.67 2.24 3.48
N GLU A 118 -4.38 1.92 4.74
CA GLU A 118 -3.90 0.60 5.16
C GLU A 118 -4.98 -0.13 5.97
N TYR A 119 -5.17 -1.42 5.66
CA TYR A 119 -6.09 -2.29 6.38
C TYR A 119 -5.30 -3.31 7.21
N VAL A 120 -5.67 -3.47 8.47
CA VAL A 120 -5.22 -4.57 9.30
C VAL A 120 -6.09 -5.78 9.02
N VAL A 121 -5.62 -6.63 8.12
CA VAL A 121 -6.30 -7.88 7.74
C VAL A 121 -5.96 -8.97 8.74
N LEU A 122 -6.98 -9.64 9.28
CA LEU A 122 -6.79 -10.77 10.18
C LEU A 122 -6.41 -12.01 9.36
N ARG A 123 -5.12 -12.14 9.06
CA ARG A 123 -4.55 -13.38 8.53
C ARG A 123 -4.29 -14.33 9.70
N GLY A 124 -4.29 -15.64 9.41
CA GLY A 124 -4.10 -16.71 10.38
C GLY A 124 -2.82 -16.60 11.22
N PRO A 125 -2.41 -17.66 11.94
CA PRO A 125 -1.29 -17.57 12.87
C PRO A 125 -0.06 -16.97 12.20
N GLN A 126 0.42 -15.85 12.75
CA GLN A 126 1.56 -15.13 12.22
C GLN A 126 2.80 -16.01 12.40
N MET A 127 3.50 -16.31 11.31
CA MET A 127 4.81 -16.93 11.43
C MET A 127 5.80 -15.92 12.00
N PRO A 128 6.69 -16.32 12.91
CA PRO A 128 7.74 -15.44 13.40
C PRO A 128 8.64 -14.99 12.25
N LEU A 129 9.24 -13.81 12.40
CA LEU A 129 10.27 -13.34 11.46
C LEU A 129 11.47 -14.28 11.50
N ILE A 130 12.05 -14.56 10.34
CA ILE A 130 13.22 -15.44 10.22
C ILE A 130 14.39 -14.60 9.70
N PHE A 131 15.48 -14.57 10.48
CA PHE A 131 16.73 -13.92 10.10
C PHE A 131 17.81 -14.99 9.97
N LEU A 132 18.32 -15.19 8.75
CA LEU A 132 19.41 -16.11 8.48
C LEU A 132 20.69 -15.31 8.22
N TYR A 133 21.61 -15.33 9.17
CA TYR A 133 22.93 -14.77 9.01
C TYR A 133 23.80 -15.77 8.25
N VAL A 134 24.33 -15.35 7.11
CA VAL A 134 25.25 -16.16 6.28
C VAL A 134 26.56 -15.41 6.22
N VAL A 135 27.58 -15.95 6.89
CA VAL A 135 28.83 -15.24 7.19
C VAL A 135 29.99 -15.98 6.53
N ASP A 136 30.65 -15.32 5.59
CA ASP A 136 31.97 -15.73 5.12
C ASP A 136 32.97 -15.48 6.25
N THR A 137 33.78 -16.47 6.60
CA THR A 137 34.81 -16.34 7.63
C THR A 137 36.21 -16.16 7.04
N CYS A 138 36.35 -16.15 5.70
CA CYS A 138 37.60 -15.92 4.98
C CYS A 138 37.98 -14.41 4.93
N MET A 139 38.14 -13.80 6.10
CA MET A 139 38.54 -12.39 6.26
C MET A 139 39.56 -12.24 7.39
N GLU A 140 40.16 -11.05 7.51
CA GLU A 140 41.12 -10.75 8.58
C GLU A 140 40.42 -10.72 9.95
N ASP A 141 41.17 -11.04 11.02
CA ASP A 141 40.61 -11.16 12.37
C ASP A 141 39.97 -9.86 12.87
N GLU A 142 40.53 -8.71 12.49
CA GLU A 142 39.99 -7.39 12.84
C GLU A 142 38.62 -7.14 12.20
N ASP A 143 38.47 -7.47 10.93
CA ASP A 143 37.19 -7.35 10.19
C ASP A 143 36.15 -8.33 10.74
N LEU A 144 36.55 -9.57 11.01
CA LEU A 144 35.68 -10.58 11.61
C LEU A 144 35.21 -10.14 13.00
N GLN A 145 36.08 -9.50 13.79
CA GLN A 145 35.73 -8.97 15.09
C GLN A 145 34.72 -7.83 14.98
N ALA A 146 34.92 -6.89 14.07
CA ALA A 146 33.96 -5.81 13.79
C ALA A 146 32.61 -6.36 13.31
N LEU A 147 32.61 -7.39 12.46
CA LEU A 147 31.38 -8.05 12.01
C LEU A 147 30.63 -8.71 13.16
N LYS A 148 31.33 -9.42 14.05
CA LYS A 148 30.73 -10.02 15.25
C LYS A 148 30.03 -8.97 16.12
N GLU A 149 30.66 -7.83 16.34
CA GLU A 149 30.08 -6.72 17.11
C GLU A 149 28.82 -6.14 16.45
N SER A 150 28.87 -5.93 15.14
CA SER A 150 27.70 -5.48 14.36
C SER A 150 26.55 -6.49 14.41
N MET A 151 26.86 -7.78 14.26
CA MET A 151 25.88 -8.86 14.37
C MET A 151 25.25 -8.91 15.76
N GLN A 152 26.04 -8.81 16.83
CA GLN A 152 25.54 -8.76 18.20
C GLN A 152 24.59 -7.56 18.42
N MET A 153 24.94 -6.39 17.90
CA MET A 153 24.06 -5.22 17.94
C MET A 153 22.76 -5.49 17.19
N SER A 154 22.83 -6.05 15.98
CA SER A 154 21.64 -6.36 15.18
C SER A 154 20.70 -7.35 15.87
N LEU A 155 21.24 -8.37 16.55
CA LEU A 155 20.47 -9.36 17.31
C LEU A 155 19.69 -8.70 18.46
N SER A 156 20.25 -7.66 19.08
CA SER A 156 19.56 -6.92 20.16
C SER A 156 18.35 -6.10 19.68
N LEU A 157 18.29 -5.81 18.37
CA LEU A 157 17.18 -5.06 17.75
C LEU A 157 16.07 -5.98 17.22
N LEU A 158 16.29 -7.29 17.19
CA LEU A 158 15.30 -8.24 16.67
C LEU A 158 14.14 -8.44 17.67
N PRO A 159 12.91 -8.68 17.17
CA PRO A 159 11.82 -9.09 18.03
C PRO A 159 12.17 -10.38 18.80
N PRO A 160 11.78 -10.53 20.09
CA PRO A 160 12.12 -11.70 20.91
C PRO A 160 11.60 -13.04 20.36
N THR A 161 10.58 -13.00 19.50
CA THR A 161 9.96 -14.18 18.89
C THR A 161 10.60 -14.55 17.55
N ALA A 162 11.58 -13.79 17.05
CA ALA A 162 12.23 -14.06 15.79
C ALA A 162 13.05 -15.36 15.85
N LEU A 163 13.03 -16.12 14.75
CA LEU A 163 13.89 -17.28 14.57
C LEU A 163 15.21 -16.83 13.94
N VAL A 164 16.33 -17.20 14.55
CA VAL A 164 17.66 -16.85 14.06
C VAL A 164 18.40 -18.10 13.61
N GLY A 165 18.91 -18.07 12.39
CA GLY A 165 19.83 -19.08 11.86
C GLY A 165 21.21 -18.46 11.59
N LEU A 166 22.26 -19.28 11.68
CA LEU A 166 23.62 -18.90 11.34
C LEU A 166 24.24 -19.97 10.45
N ILE A 167 24.82 -19.56 9.33
CA ILE A 167 25.68 -20.38 8.48
C ILE A 167 27.01 -19.66 8.37
N THR A 168 28.10 -20.36 8.66
CA THR A 168 29.47 -19.88 8.46
C THR A 168 30.15 -20.73 7.40
N PHE A 169 30.96 -20.12 6.55
CA PHE A 169 31.76 -20.82 5.54
C PHE A 169 33.16 -20.24 5.40
#